data_AF-A0A7V9NT34-F1
#
_entry.id   AF-A0A7V9NT34-F1
#
_cell.length_a   1.000
_cell.length_b   1.000
_cell.length_c   1.000
_cell.angle_alpha   90.00
_cell.angle_beta   90.00
_cell.angle_gamma   90.00
#
_symmetry.space_group_name_H-M   'P 1'
#
loop_
_entity.id
_entity.type
_entity.pdbx_description
1 polymer ?
#
loop_
_entity_poly.entity_id
_entity_poly.type
_entity_poly.pdbx_seq_one_letter_code
_entity_poly.pdbx_strand_id
1 'polypeptide(L)' 'MLMKSRRMHPSGMAEVDKAKADGRWAAAAFFHTIGASNRYAILYRIQDAKKPETRAARIEKFVTILAEGKKLY' A
#
# COMPACT_ATOMS: atom_id res chain seq x y z
N MET A 1 9.15 20.46 24.81
CA MET A 1 9.05 19.64 23.58
C MET A 1 7.59 19.55 23.16
N LEU A 2 7.24 20.10 21.99
CA LEU A 2 5.87 20.16 21.50
C LEU A 2 5.50 18.84 20.78
N MET A 3 5.18 17.79 21.53
CA MET A 3 4.40 16.65 21.01
C MET A 3 2.94 17.08 20.89
N LYS A 4 2.66 18.08 20.05
CA LYS A 4 1.28 18.44 19.69
C LYS A 4 0.74 17.20 18.99
N SER A 5 -0.18 16.49 19.63
CA SER A 5 -0.88 15.36 19.04
C SER A 5 -1.27 15.76 17.62
N ARG A 6 -0.64 15.16 16.61
CA ARG A 6 -1.08 15.28 15.22
C ARG A 6 -2.42 14.57 15.17
N ARG A 7 -3.45 15.25 15.68
CA ARG A 7 -4.83 14.80 15.68
C ARG A 7 -5.17 14.75 14.21
N MET A 8 -5.21 13.54 13.65
CA MET A 8 -5.53 13.38 12.23
C MET A 8 -6.84 14.14 11.98
N HIS A 9 -6.80 15.05 11.03
CA HIS A 9 -7.97 15.81 10.63
C HIS A 9 -9.10 14.83 10.27
N PRO A 10 -10.39 15.13 10.48
CA PRO A 10 -11.49 14.22 10.15
C PRO A 10 -11.42 13.64 8.73
N SER A 11 -10.93 14.42 7.76
CA SER A 11 -10.68 13.92 6.40
C SER A 11 -9.61 12.83 6.35
N GLY A 12 -8.54 12.94 7.14
CA GLY A 12 -7.51 11.91 7.24
C GLY A 12 -8.04 10.62 7.88
N MET A 13 -8.91 10.73 8.89
CA MET A 13 -9.55 9.55 9.49
C MET A 13 -10.48 8.85 8.50
N ALA A 14 -11.28 9.61 7.73
CA ALA A 14 -12.14 9.04 6.69
C ALA A 14 -11.32 8.29 5.62
N GLU A 15 -10.16 8.80 5.22
CA GLU A 15 -9.28 8.10 4.27
C GLU A 15 -8.67 6.83 4.86
N VAL A 16 -8.34 6.84 6.16
CA VAL A 16 -7.89 5.63 6.88
C VAL A 16 -8.99 4.58 6.94
N ASP A 17 -10.22 4.98 7.24
CA ASP A 17 -11.33 4.03 7.33
C ASP A 17 -11.69 3.44 5.96
N LYS A 18 -11.64 4.24 4.88
CA LYS A 18 -11.73 3.72 3.51
C LYS A 18 -10.60 2.74 3.20
N ALA A 19 -9.36 3.07 3.56
CA ALA A 19 -8.20 2.21 3.33
C ALA A 19 -8.29 0.87 4.09
N LYS A 20 -8.93 0.86 5.27
CA LYS A 20 -9.24 -0.39 5.99
C LYS A 20 -10.31 -1.18 5.25
N ALA A 21 -11.38 -0.53 4.80
CA ALA A 21 -12.50 -1.18 4.11
C ALA A 21 -12.10 -1.80 2.76
N ASP A 22 -11.16 -1.19 2.03
CA ASP A 22 -10.70 -1.67 0.71
C ASP A 22 -9.40 -2.49 0.76
N GLY A 23 -8.88 -2.79 1.96
CA GLY A 23 -7.72 -3.66 2.14
C GLY A 23 -6.36 -3.00 1.95
N ARG A 24 -6.29 -1.73 1.51
CA ARG A 24 -5.02 -0.98 1.41
C ARG A 24 -4.27 -0.89 2.74
N TRP A 25 -5.00 -0.84 3.86
CA TRP A 25 -4.41 -0.83 5.20
C TRP A 25 -3.69 -2.14 5.52
N ALA A 26 -4.33 -3.28 5.24
CA ALA A 26 -3.75 -4.61 5.45
C ALA A 26 -2.54 -4.83 4.52
N ALA A 27 -2.68 -4.45 3.25
CA ALA A 27 -1.59 -4.50 2.28
C ALA A 27 -0.37 -3.68 2.73
N ALA A 28 -0.58 -2.45 3.23
CA ALA A 28 0.49 -1.61 3.73
C ALA A 28 1.21 -2.24 4.93
N ALA A 29 0.44 -2.78 5.89
CA ALA A 29 1.01 -3.48 7.04
C ALA A 29 1.85 -4.69 6.62
N PHE A 30 1.33 -5.53 5.71
CA PHE A 30 2.03 -6.71 5.23
C PHE A 30 3.23 -6.38 4.34
N PHE A 31 3.18 -5.29 3.55
CA PHE A 31 4.32 -4.85 2.75
C PHE A 31 5.57 -4.58 3.58
N HIS A 32 5.43 -4.14 4.82
CA HIS A 32 6.58 -3.93 5.71
C HIS A 32 7.17 -5.24 6.26
N THR A 33 6.43 -6.34 6.22
CA THR A 33 6.90 -7.66 6.71
C THR A 33 7.62 -8.47 5.63
N ILE A 34 7.27 -8.29 4.34
CA ILE A 34 7.92 -9.03 3.25
C ILE A 34 9.36 -8.53 3.04
N GLY A 35 10.28 -9.45 2.73
CA GLY A 35 11.70 -9.13 2.55
C GLY A 35 12.01 -8.16 1.41
N ALA A 36 13.23 -7.60 1.43
CA ALA A 36 13.67 -6.57 0.49
C ALA A 36 13.51 -6.96 -0.99
N SER A 37 13.77 -8.23 -1.35
CA SER A 37 13.62 -8.72 -2.73
C SER A 37 12.17 -8.64 -3.22
N ASN A 38 11.21 -9.02 -2.37
CA ASN A 38 9.78 -8.92 -2.70
C ASN A 38 9.33 -7.46 -2.83
N ARG A 39 9.77 -6.58 -1.92
CA ARG A 39 9.46 -5.14 -2.00
C ARG A 39 10.04 -4.50 -3.26
N TYR A 40 11.31 -4.79 -3.57
CA TYR A 40 11.98 -4.31 -4.79
C TYR A 40 11.24 -4.77 -6.05
N ALA A 41 10.89 -6.06 -6.12
CA ALA A 41 10.15 -6.64 -7.23
C ALA A 41 8.80 -5.95 -7.50
N ILE A 42 8.09 -5.53 -6.45
CA ILE A 42 6.83 -4.77 -6.56
C ILE A 42 7.10 -3.36 -7.05
N LEU A 43 7.98 -2.63 -6.38
CA LEU A 43 8.27 -1.22 -6.68
C LEU A 43 8.81 -1.06 -8.11
N TYR A 44 9.73 -1.92 -8.52
CA TYR A 44 10.29 -1.92 -9.87
C TYR A 44 9.20 -2.12 -10.93
N ARG A 45 8.30 -3.08 -10.74
CA ARG A 45 7.19 -3.31 -11.69
C ARG A 45 6.22 -2.14 -11.75
N ILE A 46 5.96 -1.46 -10.63
CA ILE A 46 5.10 -0.26 -10.67
C ILE A 46 5.82 0.87 -11.42
N GLN A 47 7.11 1.09 -11.14
CA GLN A 47 7.90 2.18 -11.71
C GLN A 47 8.15 2.01 -13.22
N ASP A 48 8.43 0.79 -13.68
CA ASP A 48 8.70 0.49 -15.09
C ASP A 48 7.44 0.59 -15.99
N ALA A 49 6.24 0.68 -15.40
CA ALA A 49 5.00 0.82 -16.16
C ALA A 49 4.90 2.20 -16.85
N LYS A 50 5.13 2.23 -18.17
CA LYS A 50 5.06 3.45 -18.99
C LYS A 50 3.68 4.08 -19.06
N LYS A 51 2.64 3.25 -19.14
CA LYS A 51 1.24 3.70 -19.23
C LYS A 51 0.63 3.86 -17.84
N PRO A 52 -0.06 4.98 -17.54
CA PRO A 52 -0.66 5.19 -16.23
C PRO A 52 -1.71 4.13 -15.89
N GLU A 53 -2.45 3.61 -16.88
CA GLU A 53 -3.44 2.55 -16.69
C GLU A 53 -2.77 1.24 -16.27
N THR A 54 -1.63 0.90 -16.89
CA THR A 54 -0.84 -0.27 -16.51
C THR A 54 -0.28 -0.13 -15.10
N ARG A 55 0.14 1.08 -14.72
CA ARG A 55 0.62 1.37 -13.37
C ARG A 55 -0.50 1.17 -12.35
N ALA A 56 -1.70 1.71 -12.61
CA ALA A 56 -2.87 1.55 -11.76
C ALA A 56 -3.25 0.07 -11.60
N ALA A 57 -3.35 -0.69 -12.70
CA ALA A 57 -3.66 -2.12 -12.66
C ALA A 57 -2.61 -2.93 -11.87
N ARG A 58 -1.33 -2.57 -11.97
CA ARG A 58 -0.26 -3.21 -11.17
C ARG A 58 -0.41 -2.90 -9.68
N ILE A 59 -0.72 -1.64 -9.32
CA ILE A 59 -0.97 -1.24 -7.94
C ILE A 59 -2.13 -2.04 -7.36
N GLU A 60 -3.28 -2.07 -8.05
CA GLU A 60 -4.46 -2.83 -7.61
C GLU A 60 -4.11 -4.30 -7.39
N LYS A 61 -3.47 -4.94 -8.38
CA LYS A 61 -3.06 -6.34 -8.28
C LYS A 61 -2.17 -6.60 -7.06
N PHE A 62 -1.16 -5.75 -6.82
CA PHE A 62 -0.25 -5.95 -5.69
C PHE A 62 -0.92 -5.65 -4.35
N VAL A 63 -1.80 -4.64 -4.28
CA VAL A 63 -2.60 -4.37 -3.08
C VAL A 63 -3.45 -5.59 -2.72
N THR A 64 -4.13 -6.21 -3.70
CA THR A 64 -4.90 -7.45 -3.46
C THR A 64 -4.02 -8.57 -2.92
N ILE A 65 -2.89 -8.88 -3.58
CA ILE A 65 -1.97 -9.93 -3.15
C ILE A 65 -1.47 -9.70 -1.72
N LEU A 66 -1.09 -8.47 -1.39
CA LEU A 66 -0.55 -8.13 -0.06
C LEU A 66 -1.65 -8.10 1.01
N ALA A 67 -2.86 -7.66 0.67
CA ALA A 67 -4.01 -7.70 1.57
C ALA A 67 -4.39 -9.15 1.94
N GLU A 68 -4.16 -10.11 1.03
CA GLU A 68 -4.31 -11.54 1.29
C GLU A 68 -3.14 -12.15 2.08
N GLY A 69 -2.11 -11.37 2.46
CA GLY A 69 -0.92 -11.87 3.16
C GLY A 69 -0.01 -12.73 2.28
N LYS A 70 -0.10 -12.59 0.95
CA LYS A 70 0.71 -13.34 -0.02
C LYS A 70 1.89 -12.50 -0.52
N LYS A 71 2.97 -13.18 -0.89
CA LYS A 71 4.19 -12.61 -1.49
C LYS A 71 4.35 -13.09 -2.95
N LEU A 72 5.20 -12.41 -3.73
CA LEU A 72 5.43 -12.77 -5.13
C LEU A 72 6.28 -14.05 -5.30
N TYR A 73 7.13 -14.33 -4.32
CA TYR A 73 8.04 -15.48 -4.24
C TYR A 73 8.20 -15.91 -2.79
#